data_AF-W3RFQ3-F1
#
_entry.id   AF-W3RFQ3-F1
#
_cell.length_a   1.000
_cell.length_b   1.000
_cell.length_c   1.000
_cell.angle_alpha   90.00
_cell.angle_beta   90.00
_cell.angle_gamma   90.00
#
_symmetry.space_group_name_H-M   'P 1'
#
loop_
_entity.id
_entity.type
_entity.pdbx_description
1 polymer ?
#
loop_
_entity_poly.entity_id
_entity_poly.type
_entity_poly.pdbx_seq_one_letter_code
_entity_poly.pdbx_strand_id
1 'polypeptide(L)'
;MAANWSQPLSTLFGPRPVETPDGRLLRTLADARAYANSLPAHTTDNDPHWQHAAGILIWAAETPAAVVFTHHAVKRAVYGGDEPAPIGRMSYKERKAAAFKEKRRKAKGR
;
A
#
# COMPACT_ATOMS: atom_id res chain seq x y z
N MET A 1 6.46 26.31 -0.89
CA MET A 1 7.35 25.22 -0.42
C MET A 1 7.68 24.35 -1.62
N ALA A 2 8.94 23.94 -1.81
CA ALA A 2 9.29 23.05 -2.90
C ALA A 2 8.86 21.62 -2.56
N ALA A 3 8.15 20.96 -3.47
CA ALA A 3 7.72 19.58 -3.27
C ALA A 3 8.94 18.65 -3.18
N ASN A 4 9.05 17.91 -2.07
CA ASN A 4 10.20 17.08 -1.76
C ASN A 4 10.02 15.65 -2.27
N TRP A 5 10.10 15.48 -3.59
CA TRP A 5 9.91 14.19 -4.27
C TRP A 5 11.03 13.18 -4.00
N SER A 6 12.18 13.62 -3.50
CA SER A 6 13.31 12.77 -3.12
C SER A 6 13.12 12.11 -1.75
N GLN A 7 12.02 12.40 -1.05
CA GLN A 7 11.72 11.75 0.22
C GLN A 7 11.63 10.23 0.03
N PRO A 8 12.25 9.46 0.93
CA PRO A 8 12.07 8.02 0.93
C PRO A 8 10.60 7.71 1.20
N LEU A 9 10.09 6.69 0.52
CA LEU A 9 8.74 6.19 0.75
C LEU A 9 8.60 5.54 2.14
N SER A 10 9.73 5.31 2.82
CA SER A 10 9.83 4.73 4.15
C SER A 10 10.13 5.78 5.22
N THR A 11 9.24 5.91 6.21
CA THR A 11 9.57 6.49 7.52
C THR A 11 8.88 5.69 8.64
N LEU A 12 9.61 5.52 9.75
CA LEU A 12 9.24 4.95 11.06
C LEU A 12 9.33 3.43 11.32
N PHE A 13 9.39 2.52 10.34
CA PHE A 13 9.54 1.06 10.62
C PHE A 13 10.60 0.30 9.80
N GLY A 14 11.53 1.03 9.17
CA GLY A 14 12.70 0.47 8.46
C GLY A 14 12.66 0.64 6.93
N PRO A 15 13.82 0.56 6.25
CA PRO A 15 13.97 0.89 4.84
C PRO A 15 13.57 -0.29 3.95
N ARG A 16 12.27 -0.60 3.87
CA ARG A 16 11.79 -1.59 2.90
C ARG A 16 11.18 -0.87 1.70
N PRO A 17 11.80 -0.98 0.52
CA PRO A 17 11.16 -0.55 -0.72
C PRO A 17 9.82 -1.27 -0.91
N VAL A 18 8.88 -0.62 -1.58
CA VAL A 18 7.64 -1.30 -2.00
C VAL A 18 7.96 -2.07 -3.27
N GLU A 19 7.84 -3.39 -3.21
CA GLU A 19 7.98 -4.26 -4.39
C GLU A 19 6.67 -4.34 -5.15
N THR A 20 6.74 -4.11 -6.45
CA THR A 20 5.58 -4.13 -7.35
C THR A 20 5.41 -5.51 -8.00
N PRO A 21 4.21 -5.88 -8.48
CA PRO A 21 3.97 -7.16 -9.16
C PRO A 21 4.87 -7.41 -10.37
N ASP A 22 5.37 -6.35 -11.00
CA ASP A 22 6.33 -6.37 -12.11
C ASP A 22 7.81 -6.40 -11.66
N GLY A 23 8.07 -6.51 -10.36
CA GLY A 23 9.41 -6.66 -9.79
C GLY A 23 10.19 -5.35 -9.61
N ARG A 24 9.57 -4.19 -9.86
CA ARG A 24 10.19 -2.88 -9.55
C ARG A 24 10.14 -2.60 -8.06
N LEU A 25 11.19 -1.93 -7.56
CA LEU A 25 11.32 -1.51 -6.17
C LEU A 25 11.14 0.01 -6.07
N LEU A 26 10.07 0.45 -5.41
CA LEU A 26 9.77 1.86 -5.18
C LEU A 26 10.43 2.31 -3.88
N ARG A 27 11.45 3.16 -3.97
CA ARG A 27 12.25 3.61 -2.82
C ARG A 27 11.88 5.01 -2.38
N THR A 28 11.46 5.85 -3.32
CA THR A 28 11.17 7.28 -3.11
C THR A 28 9.76 7.66 -3.58
N LEU A 29 9.27 8.81 -3.13
CA LEU A 29 8.02 9.39 -3.65
C LEU A 29 8.07 9.56 -5.17
N ALA A 30 9.25 9.93 -5.71
CA ALA A 30 9.49 10.03 -7.15
C ALA A 30 9.32 8.68 -7.86
N ASP A 31 9.84 7.58 -7.30
CA ASP A 31 9.67 6.24 -7.88
C ASP A 31 8.20 5.83 -7.93
N ALA A 32 7.45 6.10 -6.87
CA ALA A 32 6.03 5.77 -6.84
C ALA A 32 5.20 6.62 -7.80
N ARG A 33 5.54 7.90 -7.97
CA ARG A 33 4.93 8.74 -9.00
C ARG A 33 5.26 8.22 -10.40
N ALA A 34 6.52 7.88 -10.66
CA ALA A 34 6.94 7.32 -11.95
C ALA A 34 6.24 5.99 -12.26
N TYR A 35 6.10 5.14 -11.24
CA TYR A 35 5.37 3.89 -11.36
C TYR A 35 3.90 4.11 -11.67
N ALA A 36 3.21 4.97 -10.91
CA ALA A 36 1.81 5.32 -11.15
C ALA A 36 1.59 5.85 -12.57
N ASN A 37 2.47 6.74 -13.06
CA ASN A 37 2.42 7.26 -14.42
C ASN A 37 2.71 6.22 -15.51
N SER A 38 3.35 5.11 -15.16
CA SER A 38 3.61 4.01 -16.10
C SER A 38 2.46 3.02 -16.22
N LEU A 39 1.46 3.10 -15.32
CA LEU A 39 0.27 2.26 -15.39
C LEU A 39 -0.71 2.78 -16.46
N PRO A 40 -1.52 1.89 -17.05
CA PRO A 40 -2.61 2.32 -17.90
C PRO A 40 -3.57 3.26 -17.17
N ALA A 41 -4.03 4.32 -17.84
CA ALA A 41 -4.95 5.30 -17.24
C ALA A 41 -6.21 4.64 -16.65
N HIS A 42 -6.73 3.57 -17.26
CA HIS A 42 -7.89 2.85 -16.73
C HIS A 42 -7.62 2.20 -15.37
N THR A 43 -6.37 1.87 -15.04
CA THR A 43 -5.95 1.34 -13.74
C THR A 43 -5.88 2.46 -12.70
N THR A 44 -5.29 3.60 -13.04
CA THR A 44 -5.16 4.72 -12.09
C THR A 44 -6.48 5.45 -11.84
N ASP A 45 -7.33 5.55 -12.86
CA ASP A 45 -8.52 6.39 -12.83
C ASP A 45 -9.74 5.66 -12.26
N ASN A 46 -9.80 4.32 -12.37
CA ASN A 46 -10.93 3.53 -11.87
C ASN A 46 -10.64 2.78 -10.56
N ASP A 47 -9.36 2.64 -10.18
CA ASP A 47 -9.01 1.97 -8.93
C ASP A 47 -9.00 2.98 -7.77
N PRO A 48 -9.92 2.86 -6.79
CA PRO A 48 -9.99 3.78 -5.66
C PRO A 48 -8.73 3.75 -4.79
N HIS A 49 -7.95 2.67 -4.83
CA HIS A 49 -6.67 2.59 -4.13
C HIS A 49 -5.59 3.43 -4.82
N TRP A 50 -5.55 3.46 -6.16
CA TRP A 50 -4.65 4.34 -6.90
C TRP A 50 -5.01 5.82 -6.74
N GLN A 51 -6.30 6.16 -6.78
CA GLN A 51 -6.76 7.52 -6.51
C GLN A 51 -6.36 7.98 -5.09
N HIS A 52 -6.54 7.12 -4.09
CA HIS A 52 -6.11 7.40 -2.72
C HIS A 52 -4.59 7.54 -2.60
N ALA A 53 -3.81 6.63 -3.21
CA ALA A 53 -2.36 6.69 -3.21
C ALA A 53 -1.82 7.95 -3.88
N ALA A 54 -2.43 8.41 -4.98
CA ALA A 54 -2.06 9.65 -5.65
C ALA A 54 -2.26 10.87 -4.73
N GLY A 55 -3.39 10.95 -4.02
CA GLY A 55 -3.64 12.03 -3.06
C GLY A 55 -2.64 12.07 -1.90
N ILE A 56 -2.30 10.89 -1.36
CA ILE A 56 -1.32 10.77 -0.27
C ILE A 56 0.12 11.07 -0.75
N LEU A 57 0.49 10.68 -1.98
CA LEU A 57 1.78 11.00 -2.60
C LEU A 57 1.98 12.52 -2.75
N ILE A 58 0.94 13.23 -3.21
CA ILE A 58 0.97 14.70 -3.32
C ILE A 58 1.13 15.32 -1.93
N TRP A 59 0.33 14.86 -0.96
CA TRP A 59 0.40 15.38 0.41
C TRP A 59 1.77 15.15 1.05
N ALA A 60 2.40 14.00 0.82
CA ALA A 60 3.73 13.69 1.33
C ALA A 60 4.86 14.44 0.63
N ALA A 61 4.68 14.80 -0.63
CA ALA A 61 5.61 15.68 -1.33
C ALA A 61 5.62 17.09 -0.71
N GLU A 62 4.50 17.54 -0.16
CA GLU A 62 4.36 18.86 0.47
C GLU A 62 4.63 18.83 1.99
N THR A 63 4.37 17.70 2.64
CA THR A 63 4.41 17.54 4.09
C THR A 63 5.18 16.28 4.50
N PRO A 64 6.39 16.40 5.10
CA PRO A 64 7.19 15.25 5.53
C PRO A 64 6.47 14.31 6.51
N ALA A 65 5.55 14.83 7.32
CA ALA A 65 4.76 14.04 8.26
C ALA A 65 3.80 13.05 7.58
N ALA A 66 3.46 13.27 6.30
CA ALA A 66 2.54 12.41 5.55
C ALA A 66 3.22 11.20 4.87
N VAL A 67 4.56 11.11 4.91
CA VAL A 67 5.32 10.00 4.32
C VAL A 67 4.91 8.65 4.91
N VAL A 68 4.57 8.60 6.20
CA VAL A 68 4.11 7.38 6.90
C VAL A 68 2.85 6.79 6.26
N PHE A 69 1.92 7.65 5.85
CA PHE A 69 0.68 7.23 5.19
C PHE A 69 0.95 6.78 3.75
N THR A 70 1.99 7.33 3.13
CA THR A 70 2.33 7.07 1.73
C THR A 70 2.77 5.65 1.50
N HIS A 71 3.60 5.10 2.39
CA HIS A 71 3.99 3.70 2.33
C HIS A 71 2.79 2.76 2.26
N HIS A 72 1.83 2.94 3.18
CA HIS A 72 0.64 2.11 3.23
C HIS A 72 -0.29 2.33 2.03
N ALA A 73 -0.47 3.59 1.60
CA ALA A 73 -1.35 3.91 0.48
C ALA A 73 -0.83 3.34 -0.84
N VAL A 74 0.46 3.56 -1.15
CA VAL A 74 1.11 3.02 -2.35
C VAL A 74 1.10 1.50 -2.34
N LYS A 75 1.45 0.88 -1.20
CA LYS A 75 1.44 -0.57 -1.09
C LYS A 75 0.04 -1.14 -1.31
N ARG A 76 -1.00 -0.51 -0.76
CA ARG A 76 -2.39 -0.94 -0.96
C ARG A 76 -2.84 -0.80 -2.42
N ALA A 77 -2.42 0.25 -3.11
CA ALA A 77 -2.71 0.46 -4.53
C ALA A 77 -2.02 -0.57 -5.43
N VAL A 78 -0.74 -0.84 -5.16
CA VAL A 78 0.07 -1.85 -5.85
C VAL A 78 -0.56 -3.25 -5.79
N TYR A 79 -1.22 -3.58 -4.68
CA TYR A 79 -1.83 -4.90 -4.48
C TYR A 79 -3.36 -4.90 -4.60
N GLY A 80 -3.99 -3.84 -5.12
CA GLY A 80 -5.45 -3.78 -5.30
C GLY A 80 -6.25 -4.02 -4.01
N GLY A 81 -5.70 -3.64 -2.85
CA GLY A 81 -6.31 -3.87 -1.54
C GLY A 81 -6.07 -5.26 -0.93
N ASP A 82 -5.53 -6.22 -1.69
CA ASP A 82 -5.11 -7.55 -1.24
C ASP A 82 -3.60 -7.54 -0.90
N GLU A 83 -3.20 -6.69 0.06
CA GLU A 83 -1.81 -6.63 0.50
C GLU A 83 -1.29 -8.04 0.83
N PRO A 84 -0.19 -8.53 0.19
CA PRO A 84 0.45 -9.76 0.62
C PRO A 84 0.90 -9.50 2.03
N ALA A 85 0.44 -10.37 2.92
CA ALA A 85 0.71 -10.20 4.32
C ALA A 85 2.24 -10.06 4.53
N PRO A 86 2.68 -9.19 5.44
CA PRO A 86 4.08 -9.16 5.83
C PRO A 86 4.54 -10.59 6.07
N ILE A 87 5.68 -10.99 5.52
CA ILE A 87 6.26 -12.33 5.68
C ILE A 87 6.12 -12.74 7.16
N GLY A 88 5.24 -13.70 7.47
CA GLY A 88 4.92 -14.14 8.84
C GLY A 88 3.59 -13.64 9.46
N ARG A 89 2.76 -12.84 8.80
CA ARG A 89 1.37 -12.54 9.20
C ARG A 89 0.40 -13.18 8.19
N MET A 90 -0.80 -13.57 8.62
CA MET A 90 -1.84 -14.10 7.72
C MET A 90 -2.44 -12.97 6.87
N SER A 91 -2.74 -13.25 5.61
CA SER A 91 -3.47 -12.33 4.71
C SER A 91 -4.86 -11.99 5.27
N TYR A 92 -5.44 -10.89 4.81
CA TYR A 92 -6.79 -10.47 5.24
C TYR A 92 -7.84 -11.58 4.96
N LYS A 93 -7.74 -12.24 3.80
CA LYS A 93 -8.60 -13.38 3.43
C LYS A 93 -8.43 -14.54 4.41
N GLU A 94 -7.20 -14.90 4.75
CA GLU A 94 -6.91 -15.97 5.71
C GLU A 94 -7.38 -15.62 7.13
N ARG A 95 -7.22 -14.37 7.58
CA ARG A 95 -7.74 -13.90 8.87
C ARG A 95 -9.27 -13.99 8.93
N LYS A 96 -9.95 -13.59 7.86
CA LYS A 96 -11.42 -13.66 7.76
C LYS A 96 -11.91 -15.10 7.72
N ALA A 97 -11.23 -15.97 6.97
CA ALA A 97 -11.51 -17.40 6.93
C ALA A 97 -11.29 -18.09 8.29
N ALA A 98 -10.19 -17.75 8.99
CA ALA A 98 -9.90 -18.24 10.33
C ALA A 98 -10.97 -17.80 11.34
N ALA A 99 -11.34 -16.51 11.32
CA ALA A 99 -12.39 -15.97 12.19
C ALA A 99 -13.76 -16.63 11.93
N PHE A 100 -14.10 -16.90 10.66
CA PHE A 100 -15.33 -17.60 10.31
C PHE A 100 -15.32 -19.06 10.79
N LYS A 101 -14.20 -19.77 10.61
CA LYS A 101 -14.01 -21.15 11.08
C LYS A 101 -14.10 -21.23 12.61
N GLU A 102 -13.52 -20.26 13.32
CA GLU A 102 -13.62 -20.16 14.78
C GLU A 102 -15.05 -19.90 15.26
N LYS A 103 -15.78 -18.98 14.61
CA LYS A 103 -17.21 -18.75 14.91
C LYS A 103 -18.06 -20.00 14.72
N ARG A 104 -17.85 -20.75 13.63
CA ARG A 104 -18.56 -22.04 13.41
C ARG A 104 -18.20 -23.08 14.47
N ARG A 105 -16.95 -23.13 14.94
CA ARG A 105 -16.54 -24.05 16.02
C ARG A 105 -17.24 -23.71 17.34
N LYS A 106 -17.33 -22.43 17.71
CA LYS A 106 -18.04 -21.97 18.93
C LYS A 106 -19.55 -22.19 18.86
N ALA A 107 -20.15 -22.09 17.67
CA ALA A 107 -21.58 -22.33 17.47
C ALA A 107 -22.00 -23.82 17.50
N LYS A 108 -21.06 -24.75 17.27
CA LYS A 108 -21.31 -26.21 17.30
C LYS A 108 -21.02 -26.86 18.65
N GLY A 109 -20.44 -26.13 19.59
CA GLY A 109 -20.07 -26.63 20.92
C GLY A 109 -20.93 -26.06 22.05
N ARG A 110 -22.17 -25.65 21.75
CA ARG A 110 -23.14 -25.11 22.71
C ARG A 110 -24.44 -25.88 22.62
#